data_AF-A0A816HW80-F1
#
_entry.id   AF-A0A816HW80-F1
#
_cell.length_a   1.000
_cell.length_b   1.000
_cell.length_c   1.000
_cell.angle_alpha   90.00
_cell.angle_beta   90.00
_cell.angle_gamma   90.00
#
_symmetry.space_group_name_H-M   'P 1'
#
loop_
_entity.id
_entity.type
_entity.pdbx_description
1 polymer ?
#
loop_
_entity_poly.entity_id
_entity_poly.type
_entity_poly.pdbx_seq_one_letter_code
_entity_poly.pdbx_strand_id
1 'polypeptide(L)'
;MSKQFEHLANEILITIFDYVSVQDLYRSFWGLNQRLNDLLQSLNKLSVKIENNDLSLIETLADRIIRLEVDIPDGVNWSLFPNLRSLTLKRITFPQSNELALAHLP
;
A
#
# COMPACT_ATOMS: atom_id res chain seq x y z
N MET A 1 -4.80 -2.59 30.52
CA MET A 1 -4.09 -2.06 29.34
C MET A 1 -5.12 -1.71 28.29
N SER A 2 -4.99 -0.54 27.66
CA SER A 2 -6.07 0.29 27.09
C SER A 2 -7.04 -0.42 26.13
N LYS A 3 -8.27 -0.73 26.60
CA LYS A 3 -9.41 -1.16 25.77
C LYS A 3 -10.08 -0.02 25.00
N GLN A 4 -9.65 1.23 25.21
CA GLN A 4 -10.35 2.40 24.68
C GLN A 4 -10.21 2.56 23.17
N PHE A 5 -9.08 2.13 22.60
CA PHE A 5 -8.85 2.20 21.16
C PHE A 5 -9.84 1.34 20.37
N GLU A 6 -10.16 0.15 20.88
CA GLU A 6 -11.15 -0.76 20.30
C GLU A 6 -12.58 -0.23 20.42
N HIS A 7 -12.85 0.78 21.25
CA HIS A 7 -14.16 1.41 21.36
C HIS A 7 -14.35 2.62 20.43
N LEU A 8 -13.31 3.05 19.71
CA LEU A 8 -13.45 4.09 18.70
C LEU A 8 -14.42 3.64 17.60
N ALA A 9 -15.20 4.59 17.08
CA ALA A 9 -16.05 4.31 15.93
C ALA A 9 -15.19 4.02 14.68
N ASN A 10 -15.72 3.24 13.74
CA ASN A 10 -14.98 2.83 12.53
C ASN A 10 -14.53 4.04 11.71
N GLU A 11 -15.35 5.09 11.65
CA GLU A 11 -15.09 6.34 10.94
C GLU A 11 -13.85 7.06 11.50
N ILE A 12 -13.68 7.04 12.83
CA ILE A 12 -12.53 7.64 13.50
C ILE A 12 -11.27 6.84 13.20
N LEU A 13 -11.36 5.50 13.23
CA LEU A 13 -10.23 4.63 12.89
C LEU A 13 -9.79 4.82 11.44
N ILE A 14 -10.74 4.85 10.49
CA ILE A 14 -10.44 5.11 9.07
C ILE A 14 -9.75 6.46 8.90
N THR A 15 -10.27 7.49 9.57
CA THR A 15 -9.65 8.84 9.52
C THR A 15 -8.23 8.82 10.06
N ILE A 16 -7.95 8.08 11.14
CA ILE A 16 -6.57 7.93 11.66
C ILE A 16 -5.70 7.16 10.67
N PHE A 17 -6.24 6.11 10.06
CA PHE A 17 -5.53 5.26 9.10
C PHE A 17 -5.11 6.04 7.84
N ASP A 18 -5.86 7.05 7.41
CA ASP A 18 -5.49 7.92 6.30
C ASP A 18 -4.17 8.68 6.51
N TYR A 19 -3.72 8.87 7.76
CA TYR A 19 -2.46 9.54 8.09
C TYR A 19 -1.27 8.59 8.23
N VAL A 20 -1.49 7.27 8.15
CA VAL A 20 -0.48 6.25 8.40
C VAL A 20 -0.26 5.45 7.12
N SER A 21 0.99 5.06 6.85
CA SER A 21 1.27 4.23 5.68
C SER A 21 0.56 2.88 5.81
N VAL A 22 0.07 2.33 4.69
CA VAL A 22 -0.60 1.03 4.73
C VAL A 22 0.30 -0.08 5.27
N GLN A 23 1.61 0.04 5.05
CA GLN A 23 2.60 -0.91 5.56
C GLN A 23 2.66 -0.91 7.08
N ASP A 24 2.71 0.29 7.68
CA ASP A 24 2.71 0.44 9.13
C ASP A 24 1.39 -0.02 9.73
N LEU A 25 0.26 0.26 9.04
CA LEU A 25 -1.06 -0.21 9.45
C LEU A 25 -1.15 -1.73 9.47
N TYR A 26 -0.74 -2.40 8.40
CA TYR A 26 -0.76 -3.86 8.34
C TYR A 26 0.18 -4.46 9.37
N ARG A 27 1.42 -3.97 9.50
CA ARG A 27 2.36 -4.48 10.50
C ARG A 27 1.87 -4.28 11.95
N SER A 28 1.16 -3.19 12.22
CA SER A 28 0.73 -2.84 13.58
C SER A 28 -0.61 -3.46 13.96
N PHE A 29 -1.56 -3.58 13.02
CA PHE A 29 -2.95 -3.91 13.33
C PHE A 29 -3.44 -5.23 12.71
N TRP A 30 -2.73 -5.80 11.74
CA TRP A 30 -3.15 -7.06 11.12
C TRP A 30 -3.08 -8.22 12.11
N GLY A 31 -4.15 -9.00 12.18
CA GLY A 31 -4.25 -10.16 13.06
C GLY A 31 -4.56 -9.83 14.53
N LEU A 32 -4.72 -8.56 14.91
CA LEU A 32 -5.08 -8.19 16.28
C LEU A 32 -6.53 -8.55 16.60
N ASN A 33 -7.46 -8.19 15.73
CA ASN A 33 -8.85 -8.63 15.81
C ASN A 33 -9.55 -8.54 14.44
N GLN A 34 -10.67 -9.24 14.31
CA GLN A 34 -11.40 -9.33 13.05
C GLN A 34 -11.87 -7.95 12.55
N ARG A 35 -12.37 -7.09 13.44
CA ARG A 35 -12.87 -5.76 13.06
C ARG A 35 -11.78 -4.90 12.45
N LEU A 36 -10.57 -4.90 13.01
CA LEU A 36 -9.43 -4.18 12.46
C LEU A 36 -9.01 -4.76 11.10
N ASN A 37 -8.99 -6.08 10.96
CA ASN A 37 -8.71 -6.72 9.68
C ASN A 37 -9.74 -6.29 8.60
N ASP A 38 -11.03 -6.29 8.94
CA ASP A 38 -12.09 -5.86 8.03
C ASP A 38 -11.94 -4.39 7.65
N LEU A 39 -11.59 -3.53 8.62
CA LEU A 39 -11.32 -2.10 8.36
C LEU A 39 -10.13 -1.90 7.43
N LEU A 40 -8.99 -2.56 7.70
CA LEU A 40 -7.82 -2.52 6.83
C LEU A 40 -8.15 -3.00 5.42
N GLN A 41 -8.97 -4.05 5.31
CA GLN A 41 -9.47 -4.55 4.02
C GLN A 41 -10.48 -3.61 3.35
N SER A 42 -11.15 -2.73 4.08
CA SER A 42 -12.06 -1.73 3.50
C SER A 42 -11.36 -0.48 2.99
N LEU A 43 -10.08 -0.29 3.35
CA LEU A 43 -9.29 0.84 2.88
C LEU A 43 -9.14 0.73 1.36
N ASN A 44 -9.73 1.69 0.68
CA ASN A 44 -9.64 1.86 -0.75
C ASN A 44 -8.72 3.02 -1.04
N LYS A 45 -8.11 3.04 -2.23
CA LYS A 45 -7.25 4.14 -2.70
C LYS A 45 -5.96 4.28 -1.89
N LEU A 46 -5.23 3.18 -1.77
CA LEU A 46 -4.00 3.14 -1.01
C LEU A 46 -2.88 3.95 -1.68
N SER A 47 -2.12 4.67 -0.84
CA SER A 47 -0.86 5.30 -1.20
C SER A 47 0.28 4.54 -0.54
N VAL A 48 1.20 4.01 -1.34
CA VAL A 48 2.24 3.08 -0.87
C VAL A 48 3.61 3.58 -1.28
N LYS A 49 4.59 3.40 -0.40
CA LYS A 49 6.00 3.73 -0.66
C LYS A 49 6.87 2.49 -0.51
N ILE A 50 7.53 2.05 -1.59
CA ILE A 50 8.41 0.89 -1.59
C ILE A 50 9.84 1.34 -1.32
N GLU A 51 10.39 0.99 -0.15
CA GLU A 51 11.76 1.39 0.26
C GLU A 51 12.69 0.21 0.57
N ASN A 52 12.16 -0.93 1.04
CA ASN A 52 12.98 -2.02 1.62
C ASN A 52 12.61 -3.42 1.08
N ASN A 53 12.25 -3.52 -0.20
CA ASN A 53 11.93 -4.80 -0.88
C ASN A 53 10.79 -5.64 -0.27
N ASP A 54 9.96 -5.06 0.59
CA ASP A 54 8.85 -5.77 1.24
C ASP A 54 7.61 -5.85 0.32
N LEU A 55 7.81 -6.52 -0.82
CA LEU A 55 6.85 -6.62 -1.92
C LEU A 55 5.65 -7.52 -1.58
N SER A 56 5.80 -8.45 -0.63
CA SER A 56 4.77 -9.45 -0.32
C SER A 56 3.43 -8.84 0.16
N LEU A 57 3.49 -7.83 1.04
CA LEU A 57 2.29 -7.10 1.49
C LEU A 57 1.74 -6.15 0.42
N ILE A 58 2.59 -5.72 -0.50
CA ILE A 58 2.20 -4.81 -1.58
C ILE A 58 1.45 -5.59 -2.65
N GLU A 59 1.90 -6.79 -2.97
CA GLU A 59 1.27 -7.73 -3.90
C GLU A 59 -0.16 -8.08 -3.47
N THR A 60 -0.40 -8.30 -2.17
CA THR A 60 -1.74 -8.62 -1.66
C THR A 60 -2.72 -7.45 -1.72
N LEU A 61 -2.22 -6.22 -1.87
CA LEU A 61 -3.02 -4.99 -1.90
C LEU A 61 -2.97 -4.30 -3.26
N ALA A 62 -2.32 -4.91 -4.24
CA ALA A 62 -1.93 -4.25 -5.49
C ALA A 62 -3.13 -3.74 -6.29
N ASP A 63 -4.27 -4.44 -6.21
CA ASP A 63 -5.55 -4.04 -6.79
C ASP A 63 -6.13 -2.74 -6.18
N ARG A 64 -5.74 -2.38 -4.96
CA ARG A 64 -6.28 -1.21 -4.23
C ARG A 64 -5.35 -0.01 -4.23
N ILE A 65 -4.13 -0.19 -4.75
CA ILE A 65 -3.12 0.85 -4.81
C ILE A 65 -3.43 1.78 -5.99
N ILE A 66 -3.62 3.06 -5.68
CA ILE A 66 -3.82 4.11 -6.69
C ILE A 66 -2.61 5.02 -6.82
N ARG A 67 -1.76 5.10 -5.79
CA ARG A 67 -0.54 5.89 -5.76
C ARG A 67 0.60 5.03 -5.25
N LEU A 68 1.67 4.96 -6.04
CA LEU A 68 2.85 4.20 -5.69
C LEU A 68 4.08 5.09 -5.80
N GLU A 69 4.89 5.09 -4.76
CA GLU A 69 6.22 5.67 -4.76
C GLU A 69 7.24 4.54 -4.64
N VAL A 70 8.18 4.46 -5.57
CA VAL A 70 9.18 3.39 -5.62
C VAL A 70 10.57 4.00 -5.46
N ASP A 71 11.28 3.52 -4.44
CA ASP A 71 12.67 3.88 -4.13
C ASP A 71 13.52 2.61 -3.91
N ILE A 72 13.36 1.65 -4.81
CA ILE A 72 14.18 0.43 -4.84
C ILE A 72 14.88 0.28 -6.19
N PRO A 73 16.08 -0.32 -6.24
CA PRO A 73 16.82 -0.52 -7.48
C PRO A 73 16.28 -1.67 -8.34
N ASP A 74 15.50 -2.57 -7.75
CA ASP A 74 15.02 -3.81 -8.36
C ASP A 74 13.81 -3.57 -9.28
N GLY A 75 13.57 -4.52 -10.19
CA GLY A 75 12.40 -4.50 -11.09
C GLY A 75 11.11 -4.68 -10.30
N VAL A 76 10.07 -3.92 -10.65
CA VAL A 76 8.74 -4.00 -10.05
C VAL A 76 7.78 -4.45 -11.12
N ASN A 77 7.04 -5.53 -10.86
CA ASN A 77 6.04 -5.98 -11.81
C ASN A 77 4.81 -5.04 -11.79
N TRP A 78 4.80 -4.07 -12.70
CA TRP A 78 3.74 -3.05 -12.80
C TRP A 78 2.36 -3.63 -13.11
N SER A 79 2.28 -4.84 -13.70
CA SER A 79 1.00 -5.48 -14.04
C SER A 79 0.14 -5.83 -12.81
N LEU A 80 0.76 -5.87 -11.63
CA LEU A 80 0.07 -6.13 -10.37
C LEU A 80 -0.84 -4.98 -9.93
N PHE A 81 -0.64 -3.77 -10.47
CA PHE A 81 -1.32 -2.55 -10.01
C PHE A 81 -2.33 -2.03 -11.05
N PRO A 82 -3.45 -2.74 -11.29
CA PRO A 82 -4.40 -2.40 -12.36
C PRO A 82 -5.09 -1.04 -12.14
N ASN A 83 -5.14 -0.57 -10.89
CA ASN A 83 -5.80 0.68 -10.52
C ASN A 83 -4.81 1.83 -10.24
N LEU A 84 -3.54 1.65 -10.61
CA LEU A 84 -2.51 2.68 -10.40
C LEU A 84 -2.81 3.92 -11.24
N ARG A 85 -2.81 5.09 -10.59
CA ARG A 85 -3.07 6.39 -11.23
C ARG A 85 -1.92 7.37 -11.07
N SER A 86 -1.03 7.12 -10.12
CA SER A 86 0.13 7.96 -9.83
C SER A 86 1.31 7.07 -9.51
N LEU A 87 2.41 7.27 -10.22
CA LEU A 87 3.68 6.60 -9.98
C LEU A 87 4.78 7.65 -9.79
N THR A 88 5.51 7.55 -8.69
CA THR A 88 6.69 8.36 -8.42
C THR A 88 7.90 7.44 -8.30
N LEU A 89 8.90 7.64 -9.16
CA LEU A 89 10.14 6.88 -9.13
C LEU A 89 11.24 7.77 -8.58
N LYS A 90 11.75 7.44 -7.40
CA LYS A 90 12.83 8.22 -6.76
C LYS A 90 14.21 7.89 -7.33
N ARG A 91 14.40 6.64 -7.73
CA ARG A 91 15.61 6.15 -8.40
C ARG A 91 15.17 5.34 -9.60
N ILE A 92 15.44 5.85 -10.80
CA ILE A 92 15.19 5.10 -12.04
C ILE A 92 16.43 4.27 -12.32
N THR A 93 16.28 2.95 -12.30
CA THR A 93 17.29 2.03 -12.85
C THR A 93 16.94 1.68 -14.31
N PHE A 94 17.95 1.41 -15.15
CA PHE A 94 17.77 1.01 -16.55
C PHE A 94 16.76 -0.15 -16.77
N PRO A 95 16.68 -1.17 -15.89
CA PRO A 95 15.65 -2.21 -15.99
C PRO A 95 14.23 -1.66 -15.86
N GLN A 96 13.99 -0.75 -14.90
CA GLN A 96 12.67 -0.18 -14.65
C GLN A 96 12.16 0.68 -15.81
N SER A 97 13.06 1.42 -16.48
CA SER A 97 12.66 2.23 -17.64
C SER A 97 12.17 1.39 -18.82
N ASN A 98 12.74 0.20 -19.03
CA ASN A 98 12.30 -0.72 -20.08
C ASN A 98 10.98 -1.41 -19.70
N GLU A 99 10.81 -1.82 -18.44
CA GLU A 99 9.56 -2.41 -17.97
C GLU A 99 8.38 -1.44 -18.05
N LEU A 100 8.60 -0.15 -17.76
CA LEU A 100 7.58 0.89 -17.90
C LEU A 100 7.21 1.17 -19.35
N ALA A 101 8.16 1.08 -20.28
CA ALA A 101 7.87 1.23 -21.70
C ALA A 101 7.04 0.06 -22.25
N LEU A 102 7.15 -1.12 -21.64
CA LEU A 102 6.41 -2.33 -22.02
C LEU A 102 5.05 -2.42 -21.33
N ALA A 103 4.98 -2.01 -20.06
CA ALA A 103 3.73 -1.91 -19.32
C ALA A 103 2.90 -0.78 -19.93
N HIS A 104 1.89 -1.13 -20.72
CA HIS A 104 0.87 -0.21 -21.18
C HIS A 104 0.03 0.24 -19.97
N LEU A 105 0.60 1.13 -19.17
CA LEU A 105 -0.09 1.77 -18.05
C LEU A 105 -1.25 2.59 -18.63
N PRO A 106 -2.48 2.44 -18.10
CA PRO A 106 -3.66 3.11 -18.62
C PRO A 106 -3.61 4.63 -18.51
#